data_AF-A0AAJ0EQL4-F1
#
_entry.id   AF-A0AAJ0EQL4-F1
#
_cell.length_a   1.000
_cell.length_b   1.000
_cell.length_c   1.000
_cell.angle_alpha   90.00
_cell.angle_beta   90.00
_cell.angle_gamma   90.00
#
_symmetry.space_group_name_H-M   'P 1'
#
loop_
_entity.id
_entity.type
_entity.pdbx_description
1 polymer ?
#
loop_
_entity_poly.entity_id
_entity_poly.type
_entity_poly.pdbx_seq_one_letter_code
_entity_poly.pdbx_strand_id
1 'polypeptide(L)'
;MHLPVIKRYYNNLKPNSLEVDVDILWSNILPLYFDIRKDYGIEPQQRPYPGVVKTTDFVITAVRNGQPKKIVVIEDKRVSDEGSGAVWQEAVTQVTDYMKVARTSNFVTFRKTETVYAIVTVGRYSRFYKLRKNELQLVDFDNTGGKTYEFKKDEESIDGILLDIVQKTVH
;
A
#
# COMPACT_ATOMS: atom_id res chain seq x y z
N MET A 1 -9.04 10.76 13.40
CA MET A 1 -8.59 9.46 13.94
C MET A 1 -9.51 9.02 15.07
N HIS A 2 -10.50 8.18 14.77
CA HIS A 2 -11.55 7.77 15.70
C HIS A 2 -11.18 6.54 16.55
N LEU A 3 -10.35 5.62 16.03
CA LEU A 3 -9.91 4.43 16.77
C LEU A 3 -8.78 4.78 17.77
N PRO A 4 -8.95 4.53 19.08
CA PRO A 4 -7.97 4.92 20.10
C PRO A 4 -6.58 4.31 19.90
N VAL A 5 -6.52 3.05 19.45
CA VAL A 5 -5.24 2.35 19.23
C VAL A 5 -4.46 2.96 18.07
N ILE A 6 -5.13 3.23 16.95
CA ILE A 6 -4.53 3.89 15.78
C ILE A 6 -4.09 5.30 16.17
N LYS A 7 -4.94 6.02 16.94
CA LYS A 7 -4.63 7.37 17.45
C LYS A 7 -3.37 7.38 18.31
N ARG A 8 -3.16 6.34 19.14
CA ARG A 8 -1.94 6.18 19.93
C ARG A 8 -0.71 6.06 19.04
N TYR A 9 -0.72 5.19 18.03
CA TYR A 9 0.41 5.01 17.12
C TYR A 9 0.73 6.29 16.33
N TYR A 10 -0.28 6.95 15.77
CA TYR A 10 -0.07 8.22 15.08
C TYR A 10 0.52 9.30 16.00
N ASN A 11 0.04 9.43 17.24
CA ASN A 11 0.56 10.41 18.19
C ASN A 11 2.02 10.12 18.60
N ASN A 12 2.49 8.88 18.43
CA ASN A 12 3.86 8.48 18.68
C ASN A 12 4.81 8.80 17.53
N LEU A 13 4.31 9.07 16.31
CA LEU A 13 5.13 9.54 15.21
C LEU A 13 5.72 10.91 15.56
N LYS A 14 7.03 10.96 15.86
CA LYS A 14 7.81 12.17 16.15
C LYS A 14 8.66 12.55 14.93
N PRO A 15 9.18 13.79 14.83
CA PRO A 15 9.99 14.21 13.69
C PRO A 15 11.18 13.28 13.35
N ASN A 16 11.73 12.59 14.36
CA ASN A 16 12.83 11.63 14.22
C ASN A 16 12.38 10.16 14.25
N SER A 17 11.07 9.89 14.16
CA SER A 17 10.55 8.53 14.08
C SER A 17 11.08 7.83 12.83
N LEU A 18 11.46 6.57 13.01
CA LEU A 18 12.01 5.73 11.96
C LEU A 18 10.87 5.09 11.14
N GLU A 19 11.22 4.45 10.02
CA GLU A 19 10.29 3.68 9.17
C GLU A 19 9.48 2.66 9.99
N VAL A 20 10.11 1.96 10.94
CA VAL A 20 9.43 1.00 11.81
C VAL A 20 8.24 1.58 12.60
N ASP A 21 8.25 2.88 12.94
CA ASP A 21 7.11 3.51 13.61
C ASP A 21 5.93 3.71 12.64
N VAL A 22 6.21 3.92 11.35
CA VAL A 22 5.23 4.05 10.27
C VAL A 22 4.68 2.66 9.91
N ASP A 23 5.53 1.63 9.86
CA ASP A 23 5.14 0.22 9.72
C ASP A 23 4.14 -0.19 10.81
N ILE A 24 4.41 0.19 12.07
CA ILE A 24 3.52 -0.11 13.19
C ILE A 24 2.15 0.53 12.99
N LEU A 25 2.10 1.78 12.49
CA LEU A 25 0.83 2.43 12.22
C LEU A 25 0.05 1.67 11.13
N TRP A 26 0.68 1.38 9.99
CA TRP A 26 0.02 0.71 8.88
C TRP A 26 -0.39 -0.73 9.18
N SER A 27 0.47 -1.51 9.83
CA SER A 27 0.16 -2.89 10.23
C SER A 27 -1.08 -2.99 11.14
N ASN A 28 -1.46 -1.90 11.81
CA ASN A 28 -2.69 -1.82 12.61
C ASN A 28 -3.89 -1.21 11.85
N ILE A 29 -3.66 -0.42 10.80
CA ILE A 29 -4.73 0.13 9.94
C ILE A 29 -5.21 -0.92 8.93
N LEU A 30 -4.29 -1.58 8.22
CA LEU A 30 -4.62 -2.48 7.11
C LEU A 30 -5.61 -3.61 7.49
N PRO A 31 -5.50 -4.28 8.64
CA PRO A 31 -6.43 -5.35 9.02
C PRO A 31 -7.88 -4.92 9.20
N LEU A 32 -8.15 -3.60 9.34
CA LEU A 32 -9.50 -3.07 9.42
C LEU A 32 -10.25 -3.18 8.09
N TYR A 33 -9.51 -3.24 6.98
CA TYR A 33 -10.03 -3.26 5.61
C TYR A 33 -9.82 -4.62 4.95
N PHE A 34 -8.63 -5.18 5.11
CA PHE A 34 -8.19 -6.42 4.48
C PHE A 34 -8.24 -7.56 5.49
N ASP A 35 -9.47 -7.99 5.78
CA ASP A 35 -9.79 -8.99 6.81
C ASP A 35 -9.45 -10.42 6.33
N ILE A 36 -8.74 -11.18 7.16
CA ILE A 36 -8.39 -12.59 6.90
C ILE A 36 -9.63 -13.48 6.74
N ARG A 37 -10.75 -13.13 7.37
CA ARG A 37 -12.04 -13.82 7.22
C ARG A 37 -12.72 -13.56 5.88
N LYS A 38 -12.20 -12.60 5.12
CA LYS A 38 -12.57 -12.28 3.74
C LYS A 38 -11.46 -12.65 2.75
N ASP A 39 -10.64 -13.64 3.13
CA ASP A 39 -9.58 -14.22 2.30
C ASP A 39 -8.50 -13.21 1.86
N TYR A 40 -8.25 -12.17 2.67
CA TYR A 40 -7.11 -11.29 2.50
C TYR A 40 -5.94 -11.69 3.40
N GLY A 41 -4.72 -11.58 2.88
CA GLY A 41 -3.47 -11.70 3.63
C GLY A 41 -2.68 -10.40 3.60
N ILE A 42 -2.02 -10.06 4.71
CA ILE A 42 -1.09 -8.93 4.80
C ILE A 42 0.31 -9.51 5.05
N GLU A 43 1.21 -9.31 4.10
CA GLU A 43 2.60 -9.77 4.16
C GLU A 43 3.50 -8.57 4.51
N PRO A 44 4.24 -8.58 5.64
CA PRO A 44 5.13 -7.50 6.05
C PRO A 44 6.45 -7.44 5.25
N GLN A 45 6.60 -8.29 4.23
CA GLN A 45 7.59 -8.18 3.17
C GLN A 45 7.06 -8.92 1.94
N GLN A 46 7.25 -8.34 0.76
CA GLN A 46 6.94 -9.05 -0.48
C GLN A 46 7.76 -10.34 -0.60
N ARG A 47 7.10 -11.46 -0.88
CA ARG A 47 7.75 -12.71 -1.33
C ARG A 47 7.76 -12.77 -2.87
N PRO A 48 8.82 -12.33 -3.57
CA PRO A 48 8.87 -12.38 -5.03
C PRO A 48 9.04 -13.82 -5.55
N TYR A 49 8.95 -14.01 -6.87
CA TYR A 49 9.26 -15.30 -7.50
C TYR A 49 10.78 -15.59 -7.46
N PRO A 50 11.20 -16.86 -7.57
CA PRO A 50 12.61 -17.25 -7.46
C PRO A 50 13.53 -16.41 -8.36
N GLY A 51 14.63 -15.90 -7.80
CA GLY A 51 15.64 -15.11 -8.51
C GLY A 51 15.44 -13.58 -8.49
N VAL A 52 14.39 -13.07 -7.84
CA VAL A 52 14.16 -11.62 -7.69
C VAL A 52 14.34 -11.19 -6.22
N VAL A 53 15.13 -10.13 -5.98
CA VAL A 53 15.46 -9.61 -4.63
C VAL A 53 14.74 -8.28 -4.34
N LYS A 54 13.54 -8.09 -4.90
CA LYS A 54 12.75 -6.86 -4.74
C LYS A 54 11.69 -7.06 -3.65
N THR A 55 11.88 -6.42 -2.51
CA THR A 55 11.00 -6.46 -1.33
C THR A 55 10.43 -5.08 -1.04
N THR A 56 9.15 -5.02 -0.67
CA THR A 56 8.44 -3.81 -0.23
C THR A 56 7.95 -4.02 1.21
N ASP A 57 7.55 -2.95 1.88
CA ASP A 57 7.20 -2.98 3.31
C ASP A 57 5.92 -3.78 3.56
N PHE A 58 4.90 -3.62 2.71
CA PHE A 58 3.73 -4.49 2.78
C PHE A 58 3.19 -4.91 1.42
N VAL A 59 2.73 -6.15 1.34
CA VAL A 59 1.90 -6.64 0.24
C VAL A 59 0.59 -7.18 0.78
N ILE A 60 -0.50 -6.72 0.18
CA ILE A 60 -1.82 -7.28 0.44
C ILE A 60 -2.13 -8.29 -0.65
N THR A 61 -2.48 -9.49 -0.22
CA THR A 61 -2.92 -10.58 -1.08
C THR A 61 -4.41 -10.84 -0.89
N ALA A 62 -5.09 -11.22 -1.97
CA ALA A 62 -6.41 -11.81 -1.94
C ALA A 62 -6.28 -13.26 -2.40
N VAL A 63 -6.90 -14.21 -1.69
CA VAL A 63 -6.86 -15.62 -2.05
C VAL A 63 -8.09 -15.95 -2.89
N ARG A 64 -7.88 -16.34 -4.14
CA ARG A 64 -8.96 -16.73 -5.05
C ARG A 64 -8.77 -18.17 -5.49
N ASN A 65 -9.74 -19.03 -5.21
CA ASN A 65 -9.66 -20.47 -5.50
C ASN A 65 -8.38 -21.13 -4.95
N GLY A 66 -7.98 -20.75 -3.73
CA GLY A 66 -6.77 -21.26 -3.07
C GLY A 66 -5.45 -20.70 -3.61
N GLN A 67 -5.48 -19.77 -4.57
CA GLN A 67 -4.28 -19.16 -5.15
C GLN A 67 -4.14 -17.69 -4.68
N PRO A 68 -2.98 -17.28 -4.15
CA PRO A 68 -2.76 -15.92 -3.70
C PRO A 68 -2.55 -14.97 -4.89
N LYS A 69 -3.24 -13.83 -4.85
CA LYS A 69 -3.10 -12.74 -5.81
C LYS A 69 -2.69 -11.47 -5.08
N LYS A 70 -1.56 -10.87 -5.47
CA LYS A 70 -1.08 -9.59 -4.90
C LYS A 70 -1.91 -8.44 -5.47
N ILE A 71 -2.57 -7.66 -4.61
CA ILE A 71 -3.53 -6.62 -5.03
C ILE A 71 -3.12 -5.21 -4.61
N VAL A 72 -2.43 -5.05 -3.48
CA VAL A 72 -1.91 -3.76 -3.01
C VAL A 72 -0.45 -3.93 -2.64
N VAL A 73 0.38 -2.98 -3.03
CA VAL A 73 1.79 -2.88 -2.65
C VAL A 73 1.99 -1.56 -1.90
N ILE A 74 2.66 -1.61 -0.76
CA ILE A 74 2.81 -0.45 0.12
C ILE A 74 4.28 -0.23 0.36
N GLU A 75 4.72 0.98 0.05
CA GLU A 75 6.06 1.46 0.34
C GLU A 75 5.96 2.59 1.36
N ASP A 76 6.74 2.52 2.42
CA ASP A 76 6.84 3.55 3.43
C ASP A 76 8.24 4.15 3.60
N LYS A 77 8.26 5.33 4.20
CA LYS A 77 9.44 6.14 4.51
C LYS A 77 9.21 6.88 5.82
N ARG A 78 10.30 7.22 6.48
CA ARG A 78 10.33 7.86 7.82
C ARG A 78 9.72 9.26 7.86
N VAL A 79 9.45 9.73 9.08
CA VAL A 79 8.82 11.03 9.34
C VAL A 79 9.69 12.22 8.98
N SER A 80 11.02 12.11 9.10
CA SER A 80 11.91 13.23 8.74
C SER A 80 11.85 13.64 7.27
N ASP A 81 11.31 12.76 6.42
CA ASP A 81 11.34 12.90 4.97
C ASP A 81 10.00 13.40 4.40
N GLU A 82 9.00 13.71 5.25
CA GLU A 82 7.66 14.14 4.85
C GLU A 82 7.68 15.29 3.82
N GLY A 83 8.60 16.24 4.00
CA GLY A 83 8.76 17.40 3.10
C GLY A 83 9.70 17.17 1.91
N SER A 84 10.33 15.99 1.80
CA SER A 84 11.34 15.70 0.77
C SER A 84 10.71 15.20 -0.52
N GLY A 85 10.57 16.08 -1.51
CA GLY A 85 10.06 15.72 -2.84
C GLY A 85 10.88 14.60 -3.53
N ALA A 86 12.19 14.54 -3.27
CA ALA A 86 13.06 13.49 -3.78
C ALA A 86 12.72 12.11 -3.20
N VAL A 87 12.48 12.03 -1.89
CA VAL A 87 12.09 10.77 -1.22
C VAL A 87 10.72 10.31 -1.70
N TRP A 88 9.77 11.23 -1.90
CA TRP A 88 8.49 10.90 -2.52
C TRP A 88 8.64 10.32 -3.92
N GLN A 89 9.49 10.91 -4.77
CA GLN A 89 9.76 10.39 -6.11
C GLN A 89 10.42 9.01 -6.07
N GLU A 90 11.40 8.83 -5.19
CA GLU A 90 12.08 7.54 -4.99
C GLU A 90 11.10 6.45 -4.56
N ALA A 91 10.25 6.72 -3.56
CA ALA A 91 9.26 5.77 -3.08
C ALA A 91 8.23 5.40 -4.17
N VAL A 92 7.81 6.36 -5.00
CA VAL A 92 6.97 6.10 -6.18
C VAL A 92 7.69 5.21 -7.21
N THR A 93 8.97 5.46 -7.47
CA THR A 93 9.77 4.60 -8.36
C THR A 93 9.91 3.18 -7.81
N GLN A 94 10.21 3.04 -6.51
CA GLN A 94 10.32 1.75 -5.82
C GLN A 94 9.01 0.96 -5.90
N VAL A 95 7.90 1.57 -5.48
CA VAL A 95 6.59 0.89 -5.49
C VAL A 95 6.14 0.54 -6.92
N THR A 96 6.46 1.37 -7.92
CA THR A 96 6.19 1.05 -9.34
C THR A 96 6.86 -0.27 -9.76
N ASP A 97 8.11 -0.45 -9.38
CA ASP A 97 8.88 -1.64 -9.70
C ASP A 97 8.37 -2.88 -8.96
N TYR A 98 8.00 -2.73 -7.68
CA TYR A 98 7.40 -3.81 -6.89
C TYR A 98 6.05 -4.24 -7.45
N MET A 99 5.22 -3.30 -7.89
CA MET A 99 3.95 -3.59 -8.54
C MET A 99 4.11 -4.32 -9.87
N LYS A 100 5.16 -4.02 -10.66
CA LYS A 100 5.49 -4.81 -11.86
C LYS A 100 5.81 -6.25 -11.49
N VAL A 101 6.59 -6.49 -10.44
CA VAL A 101 6.90 -7.84 -9.95
C VAL A 101 5.63 -8.55 -9.47
N ALA A 102 4.79 -7.87 -8.68
CA ALA A 102 3.51 -8.41 -8.21
C ALA A 102 2.59 -8.81 -9.37
N ARG A 103 2.47 -7.94 -10.38
CA ARG A 103 1.67 -8.19 -11.59
C ARG A 103 2.21 -9.36 -12.42
N THR A 104 3.53 -9.48 -12.57
CA THR A 104 4.15 -10.65 -13.22
C THR A 104 3.87 -11.93 -12.46
N SER A 105 3.99 -11.92 -11.12
CA SER A 105 3.67 -13.07 -10.25
C SER A 105 2.20 -13.50 -10.42
N ASN A 106 1.28 -12.54 -10.46
CA ASN A 106 -0.14 -12.80 -10.71
C ASN A 106 -0.35 -13.38 -12.12
N PHE A 107 0.30 -12.83 -13.14
CA PHE A 107 0.16 -13.33 -14.52
C PHE A 107 0.66 -14.78 -14.67
N VAL A 108 1.77 -15.14 -14.02
CA VAL A 108 2.28 -16.54 -14.03
C VAL A 108 1.23 -17.51 -13.48
N THR A 109 0.50 -17.09 -12.44
CA THR A 109 -0.48 -17.92 -11.73
C THR A 109 -1.83 -17.96 -12.44
N PHE A 110 -2.36 -16.80 -12.83
CA PHE A 110 -3.73 -16.64 -13.32
C PHE A 110 -3.84 -16.42 -14.84
N ARG A 111 -2.71 -16.29 -15.55
CA ARG A 111 -2.65 -15.99 -16.99
C ARG A 111 -3.42 -14.75 -17.42
N LYS A 112 -3.56 -13.78 -16.49
CA LYS A 112 -4.28 -12.53 -16.70
C LYS A 112 -3.53 -11.36 -16.07
N THR A 113 -3.45 -10.25 -16.80
CA THR A 113 -2.93 -8.98 -16.30
C THR A 113 -4.09 -8.17 -15.74
N GLU A 114 -3.95 -7.71 -14.49
CA GLU A 114 -4.96 -6.92 -13.80
C GLU A 114 -4.33 -5.68 -13.17
N THR A 115 -5.18 -4.75 -12.76
CA THR A 115 -4.76 -3.57 -12.01
C THR A 115 -4.23 -4.00 -10.65
N VAL A 116 -3.09 -3.41 -10.26
CA VAL A 116 -2.54 -3.49 -8.90
C VAL A 116 -2.61 -2.09 -8.32
N TYR A 117 -2.88 -1.97 -7.01
CA TYR A 117 -2.96 -0.70 -6.30
C TYR A 117 -1.71 -0.47 -5.48
N ALA A 118 -1.43 0.80 -5.17
CA ALA A 118 -0.33 1.14 -4.29
C ALA A 118 -0.68 2.22 -3.30
N ILE A 119 0.02 2.18 -2.17
CA ILE A 119 0.03 3.23 -1.16
C ILE A 119 1.49 3.60 -0.96
N VAL A 120 1.82 4.87 -1.14
CA VAL A 120 3.11 5.41 -0.75
C VAL A 120 2.90 6.25 0.49
N THR A 121 3.60 5.94 1.56
CA THR A 121 3.53 6.69 2.81
C THR A 121 4.89 7.28 3.15
N VAL A 122 4.90 8.54 3.54
CA VAL A 122 6.08 9.18 4.11
C VAL A 122 5.63 9.80 5.42
N GLY A 123 6.08 9.22 6.54
CA GLY A 123 5.66 9.62 7.88
C GLY A 123 4.14 9.57 8.06
N ARG A 124 3.54 10.75 8.30
CA ARG A 124 2.11 10.92 8.58
C ARG A 124 1.24 11.09 7.34
N TYR A 125 1.84 11.03 6.15
CA TYR A 125 1.20 11.39 4.90
C TYR A 125 1.21 10.22 3.94
N SER A 126 0.12 10.08 3.17
CA SER A 126 -0.01 9.03 2.17
C SER A 126 -0.52 9.55 0.84
N ARG A 127 -0.11 8.86 -0.23
CA ARG A 127 -0.64 9.00 -1.58
C ARG A 127 -1.05 7.63 -2.10
N PHE A 128 -2.08 7.62 -2.93
CA PHE A 128 -2.70 6.40 -3.43
C PHE A 128 -2.55 6.33 -4.95
N TYR A 129 -2.20 5.16 -5.45
CA TYR A 129 -1.87 4.94 -6.85
C TYR A 129 -2.51 3.66 -7.38
N LYS A 130 -2.50 3.55 -8.70
CA LYS A 130 -2.77 2.30 -9.40
C LYS A 130 -1.84 2.12 -10.59
N LEU A 131 -1.50 0.87 -10.85
CA LEU A 131 -0.86 0.42 -12.09
C LEU A 131 -1.94 -0.28 -12.90
N ARG A 132 -2.47 0.39 -13.93
CA ARG A 132 -3.54 -0.22 -14.75
C ARG A 132 -2.99 -1.41 -15.55
N LYS A 133 -3.92 -2.21 -16.10
CA LYS A 133 -3.58 -3.30 -17.01
C LYS A 133 -2.66 -2.78 -18.12
N ASN A 134 -1.54 -3.47 -18.34
CA ASN A 134 -0.55 -3.20 -19.39
C ASN A 134 0.20 -1.85 -19.30
N GLU A 135 -0.06 -1.00 -18.32
CA GLU A 135 0.73 0.23 -18.13
C GLU A 135 2.07 -0.06 -17.45
N LEU A 136 3.08 0.78 -17.68
CA LEU A 136 4.41 0.65 -17.07
C LEU A 136 4.69 1.71 -15.99
N GLN A 137 3.82 2.71 -15.90
CA GLN A 137 3.91 3.83 -14.97
C GLN A 137 2.68 3.85 -14.07
N LEU A 138 2.86 4.34 -12.85
CA LEU A 138 1.75 4.58 -11.94
C LEU A 138 0.97 5.81 -12.35
N VAL A 139 -0.31 5.76 -12.09
CA VAL A 139 -1.20 6.91 -12.13
C VAL A 139 -1.84 7.07 -10.76
N ASP A 140 -2.23 8.29 -10.43
CA ASP A 140 -2.96 8.58 -9.20
C ASP A 140 -4.22 7.69 -9.11
N PHE A 141 -4.59 7.33 -7.88
CA PHE A 141 -5.85 6.66 -7.63
C PHE A 141 -7.01 7.56 -8.05
N ASP A 142 -8.13 6.96 -8.46
CA ASP A 142 -9.25 7.70 -9.05
C ASP A 142 -9.74 8.82 -8.13
N ASN A 143 -9.98 9.99 -8.72
CA ASN A 143 -10.47 11.20 -8.05
C ASN A 143 -9.56 11.76 -6.94
N THR A 144 -8.32 11.28 -6.80
CA THR A 144 -7.36 11.84 -5.82
C THR A 144 -6.57 13.03 -6.38
N GLY A 145 -6.34 13.08 -7.70
CA GLY A 145 -5.58 14.16 -8.35
C GLY A 145 -4.17 14.35 -7.77
N GLY A 146 -3.54 13.27 -7.28
CA GLY A 146 -2.23 13.33 -6.64
C GLY A 146 -2.22 13.95 -5.24
N LYS A 147 -3.41 14.13 -4.62
CA LYS A 147 -3.54 14.66 -3.26
C LYS A 147 -2.72 13.84 -2.29
N THR A 148 -2.02 14.55 -1.41
CA THR A 148 -1.35 13.98 -0.23
C THR A 148 -2.31 14.07 0.95
N TYR A 149 -2.58 12.93 1.59
CA TYR A 149 -3.55 12.80 2.67
C TYR A 149 -2.81 12.66 4.00
N GLU A 150 -3.20 13.44 5.01
CA GLU A 150 -2.67 13.29 6.37
C GLU A 150 -3.59 12.37 7.18
N PHE A 151 -3.08 11.29 7.77
CA PHE A 151 -3.93 10.29 8.47
C PHE A 151 -4.94 10.88 9.44
N LYS A 152 -4.53 11.90 10.20
CA LYS A 152 -5.38 12.48 11.23
C LYS A 152 -6.45 13.41 10.67
N LYS A 153 -6.14 14.18 9.64
CA LYS A 153 -7.04 15.20 9.07
C LYS A 153 -7.95 14.62 8.00
N ASP A 154 -7.45 13.66 7.22
CA ASP A 154 -8.13 13.11 6.07
C ASP A 154 -8.59 11.66 6.28
N GLU A 155 -8.82 11.25 7.54
CA GLU A 155 -9.21 9.87 7.90
C GLU A 155 -10.37 9.35 7.06
N GLU A 156 -11.49 10.09 6.98
CA GLU A 156 -12.66 9.67 6.19
C GLU A 156 -12.36 9.47 4.70
N SER A 157 -11.44 10.27 4.14
CA SER A 157 -11.03 10.13 2.74
C SER A 157 -10.16 8.88 2.54
N ILE A 158 -9.25 8.61 3.47
CA ILE A 158 -8.40 7.42 3.45
C ILE A 158 -9.27 6.17 3.60
N ASP A 159 -10.20 6.17 4.55
CA ASP A 159 -11.16 5.09 4.78
C ASP A 159 -11.98 4.81 3.50
N GLY A 160 -12.49 5.86 2.85
CA GLY A 160 -13.21 5.74 1.57
C GLY A 160 -12.37 5.14 0.45
N ILE A 161 -11.10 5.53 0.32
CA ILE A 161 -10.19 4.99 -0.69
C ILE A 161 -9.88 3.51 -0.41
N LEU A 162 -9.60 3.14 0.84
CA LEU A 162 -9.31 1.75 1.22
C LEU A 162 -10.53 0.84 0.99
N LEU A 163 -11.74 1.31 1.32
CA LEU A 163 -12.98 0.60 1.02
C LEU A 163 -13.22 0.45 -0.49
N ASP A 164 -12.93 1.46 -1.29
CA ASP A 164 -13.03 1.36 -2.76
C ASP A 164 -12.02 0.34 -3.32
N ILE A 165 -10.79 0.31 -2.82
CA ILE A 165 -9.81 -0.73 -3.18
C ILE A 165 -10.34 -2.14 -2.84
N VAL A 166 -10.91 -2.32 -1.65
CA VAL A 166 -11.54 -3.59 -1.25
C VAL A 166 -12.64 -3.96 -2.25
N GLN A 167 -13.58 -3.06 -2.54
CA GLN A 167 -14.67 -3.31 -3.50
C GLN A 167 -14.16 -3.70 -4.89
N LYS A 168 -13.10 -3.05 -5.39
CA LYS A 168 -12.50 -3.37 -6.70
C LYS A 168 -11.69 -4.68 -6.70
N THR A 169 -11.41 -5.25 -5.54
CA THR A 169 -10.58 -6.46 -5.37
C THR A 169 -11.33 -7.63 -4.74
N VAL A 170 -12.64 -7.51 -4.53
CA VAL A 170 -13.54 -8.63 -4.22
C VAL A 170 -13.41 -9.69 -5.33
N HIS A 171 -13.35 -10.97 -4.93
CA HIS A 171 -12.88 -12.07 -5.77
C HIS A 171 -13.89 -13.22 -5.93
#